data_AF-A0A5F5XJD3-F1
#
_entry.id   AF-A0A5F5XJD3-F1
#
_cell.length_a   1.000
_cell.length_b   1.000
_cell.length_c   1.000
_cell.angle_alpha   90.00
_cell.angle_beta   90.00
_cell.angle_gamma   90.00
#
_symmetry.space_group_name_H-M   'P 1'
#
loop_
_entity.id
_entity.type
_entity.pdbx_description
1 polymer ?
#
loop_
_entity_poly.entity_id
_entity_poly.type
_entity_poly.pdbx_seq_one_letter_code
_entity_poly.pdbx_strand_id
1 'polypeptide(L)'
;MAQAGSAGRGAAGQKPAGAAPGCALWRWALGLLWLALAAAGSSRRQWPVPYKRFSFRPEPDPYCQAKYTFCPTGSPIPIMKDDDVIEVFRLQAPVWEFKYGNLLGHLKIMHDAIGFKSTLTGQNYTMEWYELFQLGNCTFPHLRPEMNAPFWCNQGAACFFEGIDDIHWKANGTLVQVATISEIPCALKNGIKLAKLGFLL
;
A
#
# COMPACT_ATOMS: atom_id res chain seq x y z
N MET A 1 -34.59 -9.03 84.77
CA MET A 1 -35.16 -7.78 84.24
C MET A 1 -35.20 -7.95 82.72
N ALA A 2 -36.24 -8.48 82.07
CA ALA A 2 -37.66 -8.13 82.02
C ALA A 2 -37.94 -6.73 81.42
N GLN A 3 -38.21 -6.70 80.11
CA GLN A 3 -39.38 -6.09 79.42
C GLN A 3 -39.09 -6.19 77.90
N ALA A 4 -39.82 -6.91 77.04
CA ALA A 4 -41.25 -7.19 76.86
C ALA A 4 -42.09 -5.96 76.46
N GLY A 5 -42.18 -5.75 75.14
CA GLY A 5 -43.46 -5.63 74.45
C GLY A 5 -44.02 -4.22 74.20
N SER A 6 -44.30 -3.93 72.93
CA SER A 6 -45.58 -3.33 72.55
C SER A 6 -45.94 -3.75 71.12
N ALA A 7 -47.11 -4.35 70.99
CA ALA A 7 -47.72 -4.79 69.75
C ALA A 7 -48.64 -3.68 69.22
N GLY A 8 -48.53 -3.39 67.93
CA GLY A 8 -49.49 -2.58 67.18
C GLY A 8 -50.10 -3.42 66.06
N ARG A 9 -51.35 -3.84 66.23
CA ARG A 9 -52.19 -4.51 65.23
C ARG A 9 -52.82 -3.44 64.33
N GLY A 10 -52.67 -3.57 63.01
CA GLY A 10 -53.37 -2.77 62.03
C GLY A 10 -53.43 -3.51 60.70
N ALA A 11 -54.54 -4.20 60.45
CA ALA A 11 -54.82 -4.88 59.19
C ALA A 11 -55.36 -3.90 58.16
N ALA A 12 -54.80 -3.91 56.95
CA ALA A 12 -55.51 -3.54 55.72
C ALA A 12 -54.77 -4.17 54.54
N GLY A 13 -55.51 -4.94 53.75
CA GLY A 13 -54.97 -5.86 52.77
C GLY A 13 -54.36 -5.19 51.55
N GLN A 14 -53.51 -5.96 50.87
CA GLN A 14 -53.23 -5.82 49.45
C GLN A 14 -52.86 -7.21 48.92
N LYS A 15 -53.73 -7.74 48.06
CA LYS A 15 -53.38 -8.88 47.20
C LYS A 15 -52.23 -8.44 46.30
N PRO A 16 -51.10 -9.17 46.20
CA PRO A 16 -50.23 -8.96 45.06
C PRO A 16 -50.92 -9.58 43.84
N ALA A 17 -51.35 -8.71 42.94
CA ALA A 17 -51.75 -9.08 41.59
C ALA A 17 -50.61 -9.89 40.95
N GLY A 18 -50.98 -11.00 40.31
CA GLY A 18 -50.05 -11.87 39.60
C GLY A 18 -49.17 -11.04 38.67
N ALA A 19 -47.85 -11.13 38.87
CA ALA A 19 -46.88 -10.61 37.94
C ALA A 19 -47.09 -11.34 36.61
N ALA A 20 -47.62 -10.63 35.61
CA ALA A 20 -47.73 -11.15 34.25
C ALA A 20 -46.32 -11.51 33.75
N PRO A 21 -46.06 -12.78 33.36
CA PRO A 21 -44.71 -13.23 32.98
C PRO A 21 -44.19 -12.57 31.69
N GLY A 22 -45.05 -11.85 30.95
CA GLY A 22 -44.72 -11.29 29.64
C GLY A 22 -43.78 -10.08 29.65
N CYS A 23 -43.75 -9.28 30.73
CA CYS A 23 -42.99 -8.01 30.73
C CYS A 23 -41.48 -8.22 30.86
N ALA A 24 -41.06 -9.26 31.60
CA ALA A 24 -39.66 -9.63 31.72
C ALA A 24 -39.12 -10.20 30.40
N LEU A 25 -39.87 -11.08 29.74
CA LEU A 25 -39.48 -11.71 28.47
C LEU A 25 -39.28 -10.68 27.35
N TRP A 26 -40.08 -9.61 27.32
CA TRP A 26 -39.96 -8.57 26.30
C TRP A 26 -38.69 -7.71 26.49
N ARG A 27 -38.30 -7.45 27.74
CA ARG A 27 -37.04 -6.75 28.07
C ARG A 27 -35.82 -7.57 27.69
N TRP A 28 -35.86 -8.89 27.89
CA TRP A 28 -34.80 -9.79 27.45
C TRP A 28 -34.73 -9.91 25.93
N ALA A 29 -35.87 -9.96 25.24
CA ALA A 29 -35.92 -9.99 23.78
C ALA A 29 -35.38 -8.70 23.16
N LEU A 30 -35.70 -7.53 23.73
CA LEU A 30 -35.12 -6.25 23.33
C LEU A 30 -33.61 -6.21 23.60
N GLY A 31 -33.16 -6.68 24.77
CA GLY A 31 -31.73 -6.78 25.08
C GLY A 31 -30.96 -7.67 24.11
N LEU A 32 -31.51 -8.82 23.74
CA LEU A 32 -30.94 -9.74 22.76
C LEU A 32 -30.93 -9.15 21.35
N LEU A 33 -31.98 -8.41 20.96
CA LEU A 33 -32.03 -7.71 19.67
C LEU A 33 -30.98 -6.59 19.59
N TRP A 34 -30.78 -5.84 20.68
CA TRP A 34 -29.72 -4.83 20.78
C TRP A 34 -28.33 -5.45 20.70
N LEU A 35 -28.09 -6.59 21.36
CA LEU A 35 -26.84 -7.35 21.25
C LEU A 35 -26.59 -7.85 19.82
N ALA A 36 -27.62 -8.36 19.13
CA ALA A 36 -27.51 -8.82 17.75
C ALA A 36 -27.22 -7.67 16.77
N LEU A 37 -27.85 -6.51 16.95
CA LEU A 37 -27.59 -5.30 16.16
C LEU A 37 -26.18 -4.73 16.41
N ALA A 38 -25.70 -4.75 17.66
CA ALA A 38 -24.35 -4.33 17.99
C ALA A 38 -23.29 -5.26 17.35
N ALA A 39 -23.54 -6.57 17.29
CA ALA A 39 -22.67 -7.53 16.62
C ALA A 39 -22.68 -7.42 15.09
N ALA A 40 -23.78 -6.94 14.49
CA ALA A 40 -23.90 -6.72 13.04
C ALA A 40 -23.15 -5.46 12.56
N GLY A 41 -22.75 -4.56 13.47
CA GLY A 41 -22.08 -3.29 13.17
C GLY A 41 -20.59 -3.40 12.84
N SER A 42 -19.96 -4.58 12.92
CA SER A 42 -18.61 -4.74 12.43
C SER A 42 -18.64 -4.77 10.90
N SER A 43 -18.37 -3.62 10.26
CA SER A 43 -17.93 -3.61 8.87
C SER A 43 -16.75 -4.58 8.76
N ARG A 44 -17.02 -5.78 8.23
CA ARG A 44 -15.99 -6.77 7.91
C ARG A 44 -15.10 -6.10 6.88
N ARG A 45 -13.97 -5.55 7.30
CA ARG A 45 -12.93 -5.09 6.38
C ARG A 45 -12.58 -6.27 5.48
N GLN A 46 -12.89 -6.14 4.20
CA GLN A 46 -12.56 -7.15 3.21
C GLN A 46 -11.04 -7.18 3.08
N TRP A 47 -10.45 -8.34 3.37
CA TRP A 47 -9.04 -8.59 3.14
C TRP A 47 -8.85 -9.05 1.69
N PRO A 48 -7.83 -8.56 0.96
CA PRO A 48 -6.86 -7.54 1.38
C PRO A 48 -7.43 -6.11 1.35
N VAL A 49 -6.95 -5.24 2.24
CA VAL A 49 -7.29 -3.80 2.21
C VAL A 49 -6.73 -3.19 0.92
N PRO A 50 -7.56 -2.62 0.02
CA PRO A 50 -7.08 -2.08 -1.24
C PRO A 50 -6.14 -0.88 -1.04
N TYR A 51 -5.09 -0.78 -1.87
CA TYR A 51 -4.20 0.38 -1.88
C TYR A 51 -4.95 1.63 -2.36
N LYS A 52 -5.00 2.66 -1.50
CA LYS A 52 -5.67 3.93 -1.82
C LYS A 52 -4.84 4.74 -2.83
N ARG A 53 -5.50 5.18 -3.91
CA ARG A 53 -4.90 6.07 -4.92
C ARG A 53 -5.35 7.53 -4.72
N PHE A 54 -4.60 8.44 -5.32
CA PHE A 54 -4.87 9.88 -5.35
C PHE A 54 -5.03 10.35 -6.79
N SER A 55 -5.68 11.49 -7.01
CA SER A 55 -5.87 12.07 -8.35
C SER A 55 -4.63 12.78 -8.90
N PHE A 56 -3.67 13.13 -8.02
CA PHE A 56 -2.40 13.75 -8.38
C PHE A 56 -1.32 13.40 -7.35
N ARG A 57 -0.04 13.49 -7.75
CA ARG A 57 1.10 13.45 -6.82
C ARG A 57 1.35 14.87 -6.26
N PRO A 58 1.38 15.06 -4.94
CA PRO A 58 1.81 16.32 -4.35
C PRO A 58 3.32 16.48 -4.48
N GLU A 59 3.78 17.72 -4.66
CA GLU A 59 5.20 18.05 -4.58
C GLU A 59 5.79 17.59 -3.23
N PRO A 60 7.02 17.04 -3.23
CA PRO A 60 7.65 16.64 -1.98
C PRO A 60 7.89 17.84 -1.04
N ASP A 61 7.66 17.61 0.24
CA ASP A 61 7.94 18.62 1.28
C ASP A 61 9.45 18.93 1.33
N PRO A 62 9.86 20.20 1.50
CA PRO A 62 11.29 20.57 1.60
C PRO A 62 12.07 19.83 2.69
N TYR A 63 11.40 19.33 3.74
CA TYR A 63 12.03 18.47 4.74
C TYR A 63 12.57 17.17 4.15
N CYS A 64 11.90 16.62 3.12
CA CYS A 64 12.30 15.38 2.46
C CYS A 64 13.45 15.64 1.48
N GLN A 65 14.67 15.35 1.92
CA GLN A 65 15.88 15.49 1.10
C GLN A 65 16.51 14.12 0.83
N ALA A 66 16.78 13.82 -0.44
CA ALA A 66 17.42 12.58 -0.84
C ALA A 66 18.95 12.74 -0.82
N LYS A 67 19.65 11.76 -0.22
CA LYS A 67 21.12 11.70 -0.31
C LYS A 67 21.59 11.33 -1.73
N TYR A 68 20.81 10.50 -2.42
CA TYR A 68 21.02 10.12 -3.81
C TYR A 68 19.81 10.60 -4.60
N THR A 69 20.05 11.34 -5.67
CA THR A 69 18.99 11.87 -6.52
C THR A 69 18.14 10.74 -7.09
N PHE A 70 16.82 10.88 -6.99
CA PHE A 70 15.88 9.99 -7.63
C PHE A 70 15.98 10.12 -9.16
N CYS A 71 16.08 9.00 -9.86
CA CYS A 71 16.07 8.90 -11.33
C CYS A 71 17.03 9.87 -12.04
N PRO A 72 18.35 9.83 -11.75
CA PRO A 72 19.30 10.85 -12.20
C PRO A 72 19.46 10.92 -13.73
N THR A 73 19.25 9.80 -14.43
CA THR A 73 19.35 9.68 -15.89
C THR A 73 17.97 9.51 -16.55
N GLY A 74 16.89 9.90 -15.85
CA GLY A 74 15.53 9.75 -16.34
C GLY A 74 15.31 10.46 -17.67
N SER A 75 14.71 9.74 -18.62
CA SER A 75 14.32 10.26 -19.93
C SER A 75 12.82 10.10 -20.18
N PRO A 76 12.22 10.95 -21.03
CA PRO A 76 10.85 10.74 -21.48
C PRO A 76 10.71 9.40 -22.20
N ILE A 77 9.55 8.76 -22.01
CA ILE A 77 9.25 7.49 -22.70
C ILE A 77 9.05 7.77 -24.19
N PRO A 78 9.84 7.13 -25.09
CA PRO A 78 9.75 7.40 -26.52
C PRO A 78 8.48 6.78 -27.12
N ILE A 79 8.10 7.31 -28.28
CA ILE A 79 7.02 6.75 -29.11
C ILE A 79 7.63 5.66 -29.99
N MET A 80 7.10 4.45 -29.88
CA MET A 80 7.56 3.30 -30.67
C MET A 80 6.78 3.20 -31.99
N LYS A 81 7.43 2.77 -33.07
CA LYS A 81 6.79 2.65 -34.40
C LYS A 81 5.93 1.41 -34.48
N ASP A 82 4.76 1.50 -35.10
CA ASP A 82 3.75 0.42 -35.16
C ASP A 82 4.24 -0.95 -35.67
N ASP A 83 5.29 -0.98 -36.49
CA ASP A 83 5.90 -2.18 -37.06
C ASP A 83 7.09 -2.72 -36.23
N ASP A 84 7.45 -2.05 -35.13
CA ASP A 84 8.53 -2.47 -34.24
C ASP A 84 8.09 -3.64 -33.36
N VAL A 85 9.04 -4.52 -33.10
CA VAL A 85 8.90 -5.64 -32.17
C VAL A 85 9.76 -5.33 -30.96
N ILE A 86 9.12 -5.22 -29.78
CA ILE A 86 9.80 -4.87 -28.52
C ILE A 86 10.04 -6.14 -27.70
N GLU A 87 11.31 -6.46 -27.46
CA GLU A 87 11.71 -7.50 -26.51
C GLU A 87 11.54 -6.95 -25.08
N VAL A 88 10.89 -7.74 -24.22
CA VAL A 88 10.65 -7.37 -22.82
C VAL A 88 11.46 -8.29 -21.91
N PHE A 89 12.23 -7.69 -21.01
CA PHE A 89 13.12 -8.37 -20.09
C PHE A 89 12.61 -8.22 -18.65
N ARG A 90 12.64 -9.32 -17.90
CA ARG A 90 12.61 -9.29 -16.44
C ARG A 90 14.02 -8.98 -15.96
N LEU A 91 14.15 -7.94 -15.15
CA LEU A 91 15.38 -7.50 -14.53
C LEU A 91 15.25 -7.64 -13.02
N GLN A 92 16.24 -8.25 -12.38
CA GLN A 92 16.26 -8.42 -10.93
C GLN A 92 17.71 -8.35 -10.43
N ALA A 93 17.99 -7.58 -9.39
CA ALA A 93 19.31 -7.46 -8.78
C ALA A 93 19.20 -7.29 -7.25
N PRO A 94 20.18 -7.71 -6.44
CA PRO A 94 20.09 -7.58 -4.99
C PRO A 94 20.16 -6.11 -4.54
N VAL A 95 19.33 -5.76 -3.57
CA VAL A 95 19.23 -4.40 -3.02
C VAL A 95 20.50 -4.05 -2.25
N TRP A 96 20.97 -2.80 -2.42
CA TRP A 96 22.13 -2.21 -1.76
C TRP A 96 23.47 -2.91 -1.96
N GLU A 97 23.59 -3.82 -2.93
CA GLU A 97 24.89 -4.37 -3.32
C GLU A 97 25.88 -3.25 -3.66
N PHE A 98 25.41 -2.22 -4.38
CA PHE A 98 26.19 -1.03 -4.73
C PHE A 98 26.76 -0.28 -3.50
N LYS A 99 26.17 -0.46 -2.31
CA LYS A 99 26.52 0.30 -1.10
C LYS A 99 27.26 -0.54 -0.06
N TYR A 100 26.91 -1.82 0.10
CA TYR A 100 27.45 -2.68 1.15
C TYR A 100 28.13 -3.95 0.62
N GLY A 101 28.27 -4.07 -0.71
CA GLY A 101 29.00 -5.14 -1.38
C GLY A 101 28.36 -6.53 -1.23
N ASN A 102 29.18 -7.56 -1.46
CA ASN A 102 28.74 -8.95 -1.61
C ASN A 102 27.90 -9.50 -0.45
N LEU A 103 28.09 -9.01 0.78
CA LEU A 103 27.33 -9.51 1.95
C LEU A 103 25.82 -9.36 1.77
N LEU A 104 25.35 -8.20 1.31
CA LEU A 104 23.92 -7.99 1.07
C LEU A 104 23.46 -8.59 -0.26
N GLY A 105 24.38 -8.78 -1.22
CA GLY A 105 24.15 -9.54 -2.45
C GLY A 105 23.61 -10.96 -2.20
N HIS A 106 23.96 -11.57 -1.06
CA HIS A 106 23.54 -12.93 -0.72
C HIS A 106 22.25 -13.03 0.12
N LEU A 107 21.70 -11.91 0.61
CA LEU A 107 20.49 -11.92 1.46
C LEU A 107 19.19 -12.09 0.65
N LYS A 108 19.27 -12.10 -0.68
CA LYS A 108 18.13 -12.30 -1.61
C LYS A 108 16.98 -11.31 -1.40
N ILE A 109 17.29 -10.10 -0.93
CA ILE A 109 16.38 -8.96 -0.99
C ILE A 109 16.61 -8.33 -2.36
N MET A 110 15.63 -8.41 -3.26
CA MET A 110 15.82 -8.08 -4.68
C MET A 110 15.07 -6.80 -5.06
N HIS A 111 15.71 -5.98 -5.89
CA HIS A 111 15.12 -4.90 -6.67
C HIS A 111 14.68 -5.46 -8.02
N ASP A 112 13.47 -5.11 -8.45
CA ASP A 112 12.88 -5.56 -9.71
C ASP A 112 12.71 -4.38 -10.69
N ALA A 113 12.98 -4.65 -11.96
CA ALA A 113 12.79 -3.71 -13.06
C ALA A 113 12.30 -4.44 -14.32
N ILE A 114 11.88 -3.64 -15.32
CA ILE A 114 11.50 -4.14 -16.64
C ILE A 114 12.40 -3.50 -17.69
N GLY A 115 13.03 -4.34 -18.50
CA GLY A 115 13.82 -3.90 -19.64
C GLY A 115 13.00 -3.96 -20.93
N PHE A 116 13.22 -3.01 -21.82
CA PHE A 116 12.63 -2.98 -23.16
C PHE A 116 13.74 -2.85 -24.18
N LYS A 117 13.65 -3.56 -25.32
CA LYS A 117 14.56 -3.38 -26.43
C LYS A 117 13.82 -3.39 -27.75
N SER A 118 14.00 -2.33 -28.53
CA SER A 118 13.48 -2.22 -29.88
C SER A 118 14.33 -3.06 -30.83
N THR A 119 13.70 -3.93 -31.62
CA THR A 119 14.39 -4.69 -32.65
C THR A 119 14.69 -3.82 -33.88
N LEU A 120 13.88 -2.81 -34.14
CA LEU A 120 14.07 -1.89 -35.27
C LEU A 120 15.26 -0.93 -35.05
N THR A 121 15.37 -0.34 -33.87
CA THR A 121 16.38 0.68 -33.57
C THR A 121 17.60 0.11 -32.83
N GLY A 122 17.46 -1.07 -32.23
CA GLY A 122 18.47 -1.67 -31.34
C GLY A 122 18.58 -0.98 -29.98
N GLN A 123 17.89 0.14 -29.76
CA GLN A 123 17.91 0.85 -28.48
C GLN A 123 17.19 0.04 -27.40
N ASN A 124 17.68 0.15 -26.17
CA ASN A 124 17.08 -0.46 -25.01
C ASN A 124 16.88 0.54 -23.89
N TYR A 125 15.95 0.21 -23.00
CA TYR A 125 15.48 1.09 -21.94
C TYR A 125 15.21 0.27 -20.69
N THR A 126 15.39 0.89 -19.54
CA THR A 126 15.05 0.32 -18.24
C THR A 126 13.93 1.13 -17.60
N MET A 127 12.92 0.43 -17.07
CA MET A 127 11.85 1.02 -16.30
C MET A 127 11.80 0.41 -14.91
N GLU A 128 11.80 1.26 -13.90
CA GLU A 128 11.82 0.89 -12.49
C GLU A 128 10.72 1.64 -11.75
N TRP A 129 10.36 1.16 -10.56
CA TRP A 129 9.58 1.93 -9.58
C TRP A 129 10.26 1.81 -8.24
N TYR A 130 10.63 2.94 -7.63
CA TYR A 130 11.31 2.97 -6.34
C TYR A 130 11.11 4.31 -5.62
N GLU A 131 11.69 4.40 -4.43
CA GLU A 131 11.47 5.50 -3.48
C GLU A 131 12.24 6.77 -3.89
N LEU A 132 11.58 7.92 -3.81
CA LEU A 132 12.24 9.22 -4.00
C LEU A 132 13.32 9.46 -2.93
N PHE A 133 13.08 8.95 -1.73
CA PHE A 133 13.89 9.22 -0.54
C PHE A 133 14.47 7.95 0.11
N GLN A 134 14.62 6.86 -0.65
CA GLN A 134 15.11 5.54 -0.17
C GLN A 134 14.14 4.79 0.75
N LEU A 135 14.31 3.46 0.80
CA LEU A 135 13.43 2.51 1.51
C LEU A 135 13.18 2.85 2.98
N GLY A 136 14.21 3.31 3.71
CA GLY A 136 14.07 3.63 5.13
C GLY A 136 13.00 4.69 5.40
N ASN A 137 12.95 5.74 4.58
CA ASN A 137 11.97 6.84 4.70
C ASN A 137 10.55 6.43 4.29
N CYS A 138 10.41 5.37 3.48
CA CYS A 138 9.12 4.78 3.15
C CYS A 138 8.62 3.79 4.21
N THR A 139 9.51 3.28 5.05
CA THR A 139 9.20 2.25 6.06
C THR A 139 8.92 2.85 7.43
N PHE A 140 9.70 3.86 7.83
CA PHE A 140 9.61 4.48 9.15
C PHE A 140 9.45 6.01 9.04
N PRO A 141 8.58 6.61 9.87
CA PRO A 141 8.42 8.05 9.87
C PRO A 141 9.53 8.78 10.63
N HIS A 142 9.60 10.08 10.40
CA HIS A 142 10.38 11.03 11.17
C HIS A 142 9.54 11.61 12.32
N LEU A 143 10.19 11.84 13.46
CA LEU A 143 9.61 12.57 14.57
C LEU A 143 10.13 14.00 14.54
N ARG A 144 9.20 14.96 14.50
CA ARG A 144 9.49 16.39 14.42
C ARG A 144 8.93 17.07 15.67
N PRO A 145 9.73 17.79 16.47
CA PRO A 145 9.28 18.37 17.73
C PRO A 145 8.13 19.40 17.56
N GLU A 146 8.03 20.01 16.38
CA GLU A 146 6.99 20.97 16.00
C GLU A 146 5.68 20.32 15.51
N MET A 147 5.60 18.98 15.43
CA MET A 147 4.42 18.24 14.98
C MET A 147 4.01 17.14 15.96
N ASN A 148 2.71 17.05 16.25
CA ASN A 148 2.18 15.98 17.10
C ASN A 148 2.14 14.62 16.38
N ALA A 149 2.00 14.62 15.05
CA ALA A 149 1.91 13.41 14.24
C ALA A 149 3.28 13.06 13.63
N PRO A 150 3.60 11.75 13.50
CA PRO A 150 4.78 11.31 12.77
C PRO A 150 4.73 11.77 11.30
N PHE A 151 5.86 12.26 10.79
CA PHE A 151 5.98 12.82 9.45
C PHE A 151 6.60 11.81 8.47
N TRP A 152 6.07 11.68 7.25
CA TRP A 152 6.48 10.65 6.29
C TRP A 152 7.08 11.25 5.03
N CYS A 153 8.22 10.71 4.60
CA CYS A 153 8.83 10.96 3.29
C CYS A 153 8.74 9.70 2.43
N ASN A 154 7.51 9.22 2.20
CA ASN A 154 7.21 7.89 1.68
C ASN A 154 6.74 7.87 0.21
N GLN A 155 7.11 8.89 -0.57
CA GLN A 155 6.77 8.92 -1.99
C GLN A 155 7.68 7.97 -2.78
N GLY A 156 7.09 7.17 -3.67
CA GLY A 156 7.79 6.43 -4.73
C GLY A 156 7.19 6.75 -6.09
N ALA A 157 7.98 6.62 -7.15
CA ALA A 157 7.59 6.94 -8.52
C ALA A 157 8.25 5.99 -9.52
N ALA A 158 7.72 5.94 -10.75
CA ALA A 158 8.41 5.24 -11.82
C ALA A 158 9.57 6.09 -12.37
N CYS A 159 10.64 5.40 -12.77
CA CYS A 159 11.81 5.95 -13.43
C CYS A 159 11.98 5.21 -14.75
N PHE A 160 12.17 5.94 -15.85
CA PHE A 160 12.43 5.39 -17.17
C PHE A 160 13.68 6.03 -17.73
N PHE A 161 14.61 5.24 -18.25
CA PHE A 161 15.86 5.75 -18.81
C PHE A 161 16.41 4.84 -19.91
N GLU A 162 17.31 5.39 -20.72
CA GLU A 162 18.00 4.67 -21.78
C GLU A 162 19.10 3.76 -21.23
N GLY A 163 19.26 2.59 -21.84
CA GLY A 163 20.25 1.60 -21.45
C GLY A 163 19.68 0.49 -20.56
N ILE A 164 20.17 -0.74 -20.77
CA ILE A 164 20.11 -1.84 -19.81
C ILE A 164 21.56 -2.13 -19.39
N ASP A 165 21.86 -2.00 -18.10
CA ASP A 165 23.19 -2.35 -17.55
C ASP A 165 23.27 -3.86 -17.33
N ASP A 166 23.72 -4.58 -18.36
CA ASP A 166 23.90 -6.04 -18.33
C ASP A 166 24.71 -6.54 -17.14
N ILE A 167 25.75 -5.80 -16.72
CA ILE A 167 26.63 -6.20 -15.61
C ILE A 167 25.83 -6.13 -14.31
N HIS A 168 25.13 -5.03 -14.07
CA HIS A 168 24.31 -4.84 -12.88
C HIS A 168 23.28 -5.98 -12.70
N TRP A 169 22.56 -6.33 -13.76
CA TRP A 169 21.49 -7.33 -13.68
C TRP A 169 21.98 -8.78 -13.72
N LYS A 170 23.12 -9.07 -14.36
CA LYS A 170 23.63 -10.46 -14.52
C LYS A 170 24.61 -10.89 -13.43
N ALA A 171 25.31 -9.95 -12.77
CA ALA A 171 26.38 -10.30 -11.83
C ALA A 171 25.87 -11.16 -10.66
N ASN A 172 24.82 -10.71 -9.97
CA ASN A 172 24.21 -11.39 -8.82
C ASN A 172 22.67 -11.48 -8.92
N GLY A 173 22.15 -11.33 -10.13
CA GLY A 173 20.73 -11.10 -10.40
C GLY A 173 20.16 -11.98 -11.51
N THR A 174 19.16 -11.45 -12.22
CA THR A 174 18.54 -12.08 -13.38
C THR A 174 18.28 -11.03 -14.46
N LEU A 175 18.69 -11.35 -15.69
CA LEU A 175 18.29 -10.66 -16.91
C LEU A 175 17.81 -11.73 -17.89
N VAL A 176 16.50 -11.78 -18.13
CA VAL A 176 15.89 -12.80 -19.00
C VAL A 176 14.76 -12.19 -19.81
N GLN A 177 14.72 -12.48 -21.11
CA GLN A 177 13.57 -12.11 -21.95
C GLN A 177 12.36 -12.92 -21.53
N VAL A 178 11.25 -12.25 -21.26
CA VAL A 178 10.01 -12.87 -20.77
C VAL A 178 8.85 -12.73 -21.76
N ALA A 179 8.93 -11.76 -22.66
CA ALA A 179 7.91 -11.53 -23.66
C ALA A 179 8.47 -10.79 -24.88
N THR A 180 7.65 -10.75 -25.92
CA THR A 180 7.86 -9.93 -27.12
C THR A 180 6.52 -9.25 -27.45
N ILE A 181 6.55 -7.95 -27.69
CA ILE A 181 5.37 -7.13 -27.98
C ILE A 181 5.48 -6.64 -29.43
N SER A 182 4.60 -7.14 -30.31
CA SER A 182 4.50 -6.73 -31.72
C SER A 182 3.27 -5.84 -31.97
N GLU A 183 2.17 -6.05 -31.24
CA GLU A 183 1.06 -5.11 -31.20
C GLU A 183 1.37 -4.04 -30.16
N ILE A 184 2.04 -2.97 -30.59
CA ILE A 184 2.33 -1.85 -29.70
C ILE A 184 1.00 -1.37 -29.10
N PRO A 185 0.78 -1.53 -27.78
CA PRO A 185 -0.47 -1.14 -27.17
C PRO A 185 -0.70 0.36 -27.43
N CYS A 186 -1.96 0.77 -27.53
CA CYS A 186 -2.36 2.18 -27.73
C CYS A 186 -1.57 3.20 -26.85
N ALA A 187 -1.10 2.76 -25.67
CA ALA A 187 -0.23 3.49 -24.76
C ALA A 187 1.12 3.92 -25.36
N LEU A 188 1.82 3.04 -26.07
CA LEU A 188 3.11 3.33 -26.68
C LEU A 188 2.96 4.00 -28.06
N LYS A 189 1.83 3.76 -28.77
CA LYS A 189 1.52 4.36 -30.08
C LYS A 189 1.23 5.86 -30.03
N ASN A 190 0.53 6.32 -28.98
CA ASN A 190 0.09 7.71 -28.88
C ASN A 190 1.00 8.59 -28.01
N GLY A 191 2.21 8.12 -27.67
CA GLY A 191 3.05 8.78 -26.68
C GLY A 191 2.28 9.07 -25.39
N ILE A 192 1.42 8.13 -24.97
CA ILE A 192 0.64 8.32 -23.76
C ILE A 192 1.66 8.46 -22.63
N LYS A 193 1.77 9.67 -22.09
CA LYS A 193 2.42 9.93 -20.81
C LYS A 193 1.96 8.81 -19.88
N LEU A 194 2.87 7.96 -19.40
CA LEU A 194 2.54 6.84 -18.48
C LEU A 194 1.72 7.31 -17.27
N ALA A 195 1.69 8.63 -17.02
CA ALA A 195 0.65 9.37 -16.34
C ALA A 195 -0.79 8.83 -16.46
N LYS A 196 -1.28 8.60 -17.68
CA LYS A 196 -2.66 8.11 -17.89
C LYS A 196 -2.84 6.63 -17.56
N LEU A 197 -1.76 5.86 -17.47
CA LEU A 197 -1.76 4.48 -16.96
C LEU A 197 -1.56 4.42 -15.43
N GLY A 198 -1.44 5.57 -14.76
CA GLY A 198 -1.24 5.64 -13.31
C GLY A 198 0.17 5.27 -12.85
N PHE A 199 1.15 5.23 -13.76
CA PHE A 199 2.54 4.88 -13.43
C PHE A 199 3.45 6.11 -13.23
N LEU A 200 3.06 7.29 -13.72
CA LEU A 200 3.82 8.53 -13.58
C LEU A 200 2.91 9.76 -13.65
N LEU A 201 2.16 10.04 -12.58
CA LEU A 201 1.71 11.38 -12.22
C LEU A 201 2.23 11.64 -10.82
#